data_AF-A0A918AQA6-F1
#
_entry.id   AF-A0A918AQA6-F1
#
_cell.length_a   1.000
_cell.length_b   1.000
_cell.length_c   1.000
_cell.angle_alpha   90.00
_cell.angle_beta   90.00
_cell.angle_gamma   90.00
#
_symmetry.space_group_name_H-M   'P 1'
#
loop_
_entity.id
_entity.type
_entity.pdbx_description
1 polymer ?
#
loop_
_entity_poly.entity_id
_entity_poly.type
_entity_poly.pdbx_seq_one_letter_code
_entity_poly.pdbx_strand_id
1 'polypeptide(L)' 'MNAEQPHLEVVRGNPDDVELAALVAAVALVTAAPERPEPPRRTSAWADRSRQTRGPLPHGPAAWRWSLA' A
#
# COMPACT_ATOMS: atom_id res chain seq x y z
N MET A 1 17.92 -26.75 -9.96
CA MET A 1 17.45 -25.96 -11.12
C MET A 1 16.46 -24.93 -10.60
N ASN A 2 16.86 -23.66 -10.45
CA ASN A 2 15.88 -22.60 -10.25
C ASN A 2 15.17 -22.44 -11.59
N ALA A 3 13.96 -22.98 -11.70
CA ALA A 3 13.04 -22.52 -12.73
C ALA A 3 12.93 -21.00 -12.57
N GLU A 4 13.01 -20.29 -13.68
CA GLU A 4 12.86 -18.83 -13.73
C GLU A 4 11.69 -18.41 -12.84
N GLN A 5 11.92 -17.55 -11.85
CA GLN A 5 10.85 -17.14 -10.95
C GLN A 5 9.79 -16.39 -11.76
N PRO A 6 8.49 -16.73 -11.60
CA PRO A 6 7.44 -16.06 -12.34
C PRO A 6 7.39 -14.58 -11.94
N HIS A 7 7.23 -13.70 -12.93
CA HIS A 7 7.09 -12.25 -12.69
C HIS A 7 5.79 -11.90 -11.96
N LEU A 8 4.79 -12.79 -12.00
CA LEU A 8 3.48 -12.65 -11.36
C LEU A 8 2.98 -14.02 -10.89
N GLU A 9 2.51 -14.12 -9.65
CA GLU A 9 1.93 -15.34 -9.07
C GLU A 9 0.55 -15.04 -8.45
N VAL A 10 -0.46 -15.84 -8.81
CA VAL A 10 -1.79 -15.78 -8.20
C VAL A 10 -1.80 -16.59 -6.91
N VAL A 11 -1.60 -15.92 -5.77
CA VAL A 11 -1.54 -16.59 -4.45
C VAL A 11 -2.94 -16.99 -3.94
N ARG A 12 -4.01 -16.33 -4.41
CA ARG A 12 -5.40 -16.59 -4.02
C ARG A 12 -6.37 -16.18 -5.13
N GLY A 13 -7.44 -16.95 -5.30
CA GLY A 13 -8.49 -16.70 -6.29
C GLY A 13 -8.30 -17.55 -7.55
N ASN A 14 -9.24 -17.44 -8.50
CA ASN A 14 -9.15 -18.09 -9.82
C ASN A 14 -9.63 -17.08 -10.87
N PRO A 15 -8.79 -16.10 -11.25
CA PRO A 15 -9.18 -15.09 -12.22
C PRO A 15 -9.46 -15.75 -13.56
N ASP A 16 -10.41 -15.19 -14.30
CA ASP A 16 -10.57 -15.57 -15.70
C ASP A 16 -9.49 -14.93 -16.60
N ASP A 17 -9.44 -15.34 -17.86
CA ASP A 17 -8.45 -14.86 -18.82
C ASP A 17 -8.52 -13.34 -19.03
N VAL A 18 -9.73 -12.76 -18.95
CA VAL A 18 -9.96 -11.33 -19.16
C VAL A 18 -9.46 -10.53 -17.96
N GLU A 19 -9.75 -11.00 -16.76
CA GLU A 19 -9.27 -10.40 -15.51
C GLU A 19 -7.74 -10.46 -15.42
N LEU A 20 -7.14 -11.60 -15.75
CA LEU A 20 -5.69 -11.75 -15.76
C LEU A 20 -5.04 -10.83 -16.81
N ALA A 21 -5.61 -10.77 -18.03
CA ALA A 21 -5.12 -9.88 -19.08
C ALA A 21 -5.25 -8.40 -18.69
N ALA A 22 -6.35 -8.01 -18.06
CA ALA A 22 -6.57 -6.65 -17.58
C ALA A 22 -5.53 -6.26 -16.52
N LEU A 23 -5.21 -7.16 -15.59
CA LEU A 23 -4.18 -6.92 -14.58
C LEU A 23 -2.79 -6.75 -15.22
N VAL A 24 -2.41 -7.64 -16.14
CA VAL A 24 -1.13 -7.56 -16.85
C VAL A 24 -1.03 -6.26 -17.67
N ALA A 25 -2.09 -5.89 -18.38
CA ALA A 25 -2.15 -4.65 -19.15
C ALA A 25 -2.01 -3.41 -18.24
N ALA A 26 -2.64 -3.41 -17.07
CA ALA A 26 -2.51 -2.32 -16.10
C ALA A 26 -1.08 -2.18 -15.58
N VAL A 27 -0.42 -3.30 -15.24
CA VAL A 27 1.00 -3.29 -14.82
C VAL A 27 1.89 -2.77 -15.94
N ALA A 28 1.71 -3.27 -17.17
CA ALA A 28 2.48 -2.82 -18.33
C ALA A 28 2.30 -1.30 -18.56
N LEU A 29 1.07 -0.80 -18.47
CA LEU A 29 0.77 0.63 -18.61
C LEU A 29 1.48 1.48 -17.55
N VAL A 30 1.47 1.05 -16.28
CA VAL A 30 2.17 1.76 -15.21
C VAL A 30 3.68 1.77 -15.45
N THR A 31 4.27 0.66 -15.91
CA THR A 31 5.71 0.59 -16.20
C THR A 31 6.14 1.39 -17.42
N ALA A 32 5.24 1.59 -18.39
CA ALA A 32 5.51 2.37 -19.60
C ALA A 32 5.28 3.88 -19.41
N ALA A 33 4.73 4.30 -18.26
CA ALA A 33 4.45 5.70 -17.99
C ALA A 33 5.77 6.52 -17.93
N PRO A 34 5.83 7.68 -18.61
CA PRO A 34 7.01 8.55 -18.52
C PRO A 34 7.21 9.04 -17.09
N GLU A 35 8.46 9.17 -16.66
CA GLU A 35 8.77 9.77 -15.35
C GLU A 35 8.16 11.17 -15.27
N ARG A 36 7.24 11.33 -14.33
CA ARG A 36 6.68 12.62 -13.96
C ARG A 36 7.48 13.15 -12.77
N PRO A 37 7.73 14.47 -12.66
CA PRO A 37 8.36 15.04 -11.47
C PRO A 37 7.66 14.55 -10.21
N GLU A 38 8.44 13.93 -9.33
CA GLU A 38 7.93 13.35 -8.09
C GLU A 38 7.36 14.48 -7.22
N PRO A 39 6.07 14.43 -6.83
CA PRO A 39 5.53 15.37 -5.87
C PRO A 39 6.32 15.26 -4.55
N PRO A 40 6.38 16.33 -3.73
CA PRO A 40 7.07 16.26 -2.44
C PRO A 40 6.53 15.06 -1.66
N ARG A 41 7.42 14.13 -1.29
CA ARG A 41 7.07 12.90 -0.60
C ARG A 41 6.29 13.24 0.66
N ARG A 42 4.99 12.95 0.66
CA ARG A 42 4.20 12.97 1.87
C ARG A 42 4.63 11.77 2.70
N THR A 43 4.98 12.00 3.97
CA THR A 43 5.16 10.89 4.92
C THR A 43 3.85 10.12 4.95
N SER A 44 3.86 8.87 4.49
CA SER A 44 2.64 8.07 4.49
C SER A 44 2.20 7.89 5.95
N ALA A 45 0.89 7.94 6.21
CA ALA A 45 0.38 7.71 7.57
C ALA A 45 0.76 6.32 8.12
N TRP A 46 1.08 5.37 7.24
CA TRP A 46 1.60 4.04 7.54
C TRP A 46 3.09 4.03 7.88
N ALA A 47 3.88 4.91 7.27
CA ALA A 47 5.30 5.10 7.56
C ALA A 47 5.54 6.02 8.78
N ASP A 48 4.48 6.53 9.39
CA ASP A 48 4.60 7.37 10.57
C ASP A 48 5.10 6.56 11.78
N ARG A 49 6.40 6.72 12.08
CA ARG A 49 7.06 6.08 13.22
C ARG A 49 6.47 6.56 14.56
N SER A 50 5.75 7.69 14.60
CA SER A 50 5.04 8.10 15.81
C SER A 50 4.06 7.04 16.31
N ARG A 51 3.56 6.16 15.43
CA ARG A 51 2.71 5.02 15.79
C ARG A 51 3.46 3.87 16.45
N GLN A 52 4.78 3.77 16.25
CA GLN A 52 5.63 2.74 16.85
C GLN A 52 6.07 3.13 18.27
N THR A 53 5.90 4.39 18.65
CA THR A 53 6.24 4.91 19.98
C THR A 53 4.99 5.43 20.66
N ARG A 54 4.76 5.09 21.92
CA ARG A 54 3.63 5.67 22.66
C ARG A 54 3.87 7.18 22.87
N GLY A 55 3.09 8.02 22.20
CA GLY A 55 3.05 9.46 22.46
C GLY A 55 2.39 9.78 23.81
N PRO A 56 2.57 11.01 24.33
CA PRO A 56 1.84 11.48 25.51
C PRO A 56 0.33 11.41 25.27
N LEU A 57 -0.42 10.89 26.24
CA LEU A 57 -1.87 10.95 26.14
C LEU A 57 -2.34 12.39 26.41
N PRO A 58 -3.27 12.93 25.62
CA PRO A 58 -3.85 14.23 25.91
C PRO A 58 -4.58 14.17 27.26
N HIS A 59 -4.19 15.03 28.19
CA HIS A 59 -4.87 15.22 29.47
C HIS A 59 -5.84 16.40 29.35
N GLY A 60 -7.07 16.23 29.81
CA GLY A 60 -8.04 17.32 29.87
C GLY A 60 -9.50 16.86 29.80
N PRO A 61 -10.45 17.79 30.04
CA PRO A 61 -11.88 17.52 29.85
C PRO A 61 -12.09 17.01 28.41
N ALA A 62 -12.80 15.88 28.27
CA ALA A 62 -13.03 15.13 27.02
C ALA A 62 -11.94 14.14 26.55
N ALA A 63 -10.84 13.94 27.28
CA ALA A 63 -9.85 12.90 26.94
C ALA A 63 -10.46 11.48 26.88
N TRP A 64 -11.49 11.21 27.68
CA TRP A 64 -12.23 9.93 27.67
C TRP A 64 -12.95 9.62 26.36
N ARG A 65 -13.20 10.61 25.48
CA ARG A 65 -13.92 10.38 24.21
C ARG A 65 -13.10 9.51 23.26
N TRP A 66 -11.79 9.42 23.49
CA TRP A 66 -10.87 8.58 22.72
C TRP A 66 -10.69 7.17 23.32
N SER A 67 -11.31 6.86 24.46
CA SER A 67 -11.27 5.52 25.09
C SER A 67 -12.28 4.53 24.52
N LEU A 68 -13.24 4.99 23.70
CA LEU A 68 -14.30 4.15 23.11
C LEU A 68 -14.07 3.85 21.62
N ALA A 69 -12.87 4.14 21.10
CA ALA A 69 -12.48 3.83 19.73
C ALA A 69 -11.64 2.56 19.67
#